data_AF-A0AAD5IEI6-F1
#
_entry.id   AF-A0AAD5IEI6-F1
#
_cell.length_a   1.000
_cell.length_b   1.000
_cell.length_c   1.000
_cell.angle_alpha   90.00
_cell.angle_beta   90.00
_cell.angle_gamma   90.00
#
_symmetry.space_group_name_H-M   'P 1'
#
loop_
_entity.id
_entity.type
_entity.pdbx_description
1 polymer ?
#
loop_
_entity_poly.entity_id
_entity_poly.type
_entity_poly.pdbx_seq_one_letter_code
_entity_poly.pdbx_strand_id
1 'polypeptide(L)'
;MSSLKTQVKYVANFRIFQFEIPRYIYVWHALMGYWGGLVPDAAGTEKYNPTFRYPVQSPGNLSNMRDISMDCMDKYGVGTIDPSKASQFYDDLHKYLASQDMDGVKVDVQNILETISTGLGGRLKKKCYYRASDDYYPKNPTTQTLHIAAVAFNSVFLGEVVVPDWDMFYSLHCAAEYHAVARAVGGCGVYVSDKPGKHDFKILKRLVLAHGSVLRAKYPGRPTRDCLFSDPVMDGKRLLQKDVSGKISGKVFPADIEYFEEVSRKQWTGDCAVFSFNSGSLFRLSKEESFGVALTAMQCDVFAVSPIKVYNKKIEFAAMGLMNMYNSGGAVESVECISDSFSNCRILNKGRGGGSFGAYSSTKPKSCFVNSNNEDSKFSPQDKLLTVTIPSNTSL
;
A
#
# COMPACT_ATOMS: atom_id res chain seq x y z
N MET A 1 42.52 16.47 44.13
CA MET A 1 42.01 15.10 43.85
C MET A 1 40.66 15.23 43.18
N SER A 2 40.64 15.05 41.85
CA SER A 2 39.47 15.09 40.99
C SER A 2 38.78 13.73 40.95
N SER A 3 37.49 13.63 41.28
CA SER A 3 36.69 12.43 41.01
C SER A 3 35.62 12.71 39.95
N LEU A 4 35.59 11.82 38.96
CA LEU A 4 34.90 11.90 37.69
C LEU A 4 33.37 12.04 37.82
N LYS A 5 32.80 12.91 36.97
CA LYS A 5 31.40 12.84 36.53
C LYS A 5 31.28 11.81 35.42
N THR A 6 30.50 10.75 35.62
CA THR A 6 30.11 9.83 34.55
C THR A 6 28.87 10.40 33.85
N GLN A 7 29.07 11.14 32.76
CA GLN A 7 28.01 11.41 31.79
C GLN A 7 27.91 10.22 30.84
N VAL A 8 26.85 9.42 30.98
CA VAL A 8 26.49 8.43 29.95
C VAL A 8 25.84 9.20 28.81
N LYS A 9 26.64 9.56 27.80
CA LYS A 9 26.15 10.12 26.55
C LYS A 9 25.83 8.93 25.63
N TYR A 10 24.56 8.53 25.55
CA TYR A 10 24.09 7.65 24.49
C TYR A 10 24.16 8.43 23.17
N VAL A 11 25.28 8.32 22.47
CA VAL A 11 25.36 8.68 21.05
C VAL A 11 25.11 7.39 20.30
N ALA A 12 23.89 7.21 19.80
CA ALA A 12 23.62 6.21 18.79
C ALA A 12 24.45 6.60 17.55
N ASN A 13 25.64 6.02 17.41
CA ASN A 13 26.42 6.10 16.18
C ASN A 13 25.67 5.35 15.09
N PHE A 14 24.72 6.02 14.44
CA PHE A 14 24.24 5.60 13.14
C PHE A 14 25.42 5.77 12.18
N ARG A 15 26.09 4.66 11.85
CA ARG A 15 26.88 4.59 10.61
C ARG A 15 25.88 4.73 9.47
N ILE A 16 25.68 5.97 9.03
CA ILE A 16 24.99 6.28 7.78
C ILE A 16 25.87 5.68 6.68
N PHE A 17 25.50 4.48 6.23
CA PHE A 17 25.88 4.03 4.90
C PHE A 17 25.43 5.15 3.94
N GLN A 18 26.33 5.61 3.07
CA GLN A 18 26.04 6.60 2.03
C GLN A 18 24.91 6.07 1.12
N PHE A 19 23.68 6.26 1.57
CA PHE A 19 22.51 6.40 0.72
C PHE A 19 22.30 7.91 0.57
N GLU A 20 21.83 8.34 -0.60
CA GLU A 20 21.34 9.71 -0.78
C GLU A 20 20.47 10.11 0.42
N ILE A 21 20.61 11.36 0.88
CA ILE A 21 19.98 11.85 2.12
C ILE A 21 18.49 11.48 2.11
N PRO A 22 17.96 10.80 3.15
CA PRO A 22 16.55 10.44 3.19
C PRO A 22 15.71 11.70 3.06
N ARG A 23 14.73 11.67 2.16
CA ARG A 23 13.85 12.83 1.90
C ARG A 23 13.02 13.21 3.13
N TYR A 24 12.69 12.22 3.96
CA TYR A 24 11.98 12.38 5.22
C TYR A 24 12.47 11.37 6.25
N ILE A 25 12.52 11.75 7.53
CA ILE A 25 12.88 10.91 8.66
C ILE A 25 11.69 10.82 9.61
N TYR A 26 11.21 9.60 9.83
CA TYR A 26 10.15 9.31 10.78
C TYR A 26 10.71 8.51 11.95
N VAL A 27 10.18 8.75 13.15
CA VAL A 27 10.52 7.97 14.35
C VAL A 27 9.30 7.30 14.94
N TRP A 28 9.54 6.33 15.80
CA TRP A 28 8.48 5.60 16.48
C TRP A 28 8.45 5.94 17.97
N HIS A 29 7.26 5.99 18.55
CA HIS A 29 7.05 5.95 20.00
C HIS A 29 5.73 5.23 20.34
N ALA A 30 5.58 4.76 21.58
CA ALA A 30 4.28 4.27 22.05
C ALA A 30 3.39 5.44 22.44
N LEU A 31 2.07 5.26 22.45
CA LEU A 31 1.11 6.30 22.80
C LEU A 31 1.43 6.96 24.16
N MET A 32 1.78 6.16 25.18
CA MET A 32 2.17 6.65 26.50
C MET A 32 3.70 6.89 26.60
N GLY A 33 4.33 7.36 25.53
CA GLY A 33 5.78 7.57 25.44
C GLY A 33 6.55 6.28 25.13
N TYR A 34 6.45 5.27 26.00
CA TYR A 34 7.03 3.94 25.79
C TYR A 34 6.06 2.84 26.25
N TRP A 35 6.41 1.57 26.02
CA TRP A 35 5.53 0.42 26.28
C TRP A 35 4.91 0.40 27.68
N GLY A 36 5.69 0.73 28.72
CA GLY A 36 5.25 0.77 30.12
C GLY A 36 4.67 2.12 30.57
N GLY A 37 4.54 3.11 29.67
CA GLY A 37 4.12 4.45 30.03
C GLY A 37 5.22 5.31 30.66
N LEU A 38 4.81 6.37 31.37
CA LEU A 38 5.73 7.25 32.11
C LEU A 38 5.97 6.69 33.51
N VAL A 39 7.24 6.52 33.88
CA VAL A 39 7.62 6.15 35.23
C VAL A 39 7.20 7.27 36.21
N PRO A 40 6.43 6.95 37.27
CA PRO A 40 6.12 7.92 38.32
C PRO A 40 7.37 8.47 38.99
N ASP A 41 7.33 9.75 39.37
CA ASP A 41 8.41 10.45 40.05
C ASP A 41 9.76 10.49 39.31
N ALA A 42 9.75 10.18 38.00
CA ALA A 42 10.94 10.34 37.18
C ALA A 42 11.23 11.82 36.94
N ALA A 43 12.51 12.19 37.02
CA ALA A 43 12.94 13.57 36.83
C ALA A 43 12.44 14.16 35.50
N GLY A 44 11.67 15.24 35.58
CA GLY A 44 11.13 15.97 34.43
C GLY A 44 9.76 15.49 33.95
N THR A 45 9.18 14.46 34.57
CA THR A 45 7.83 13.95 34.25
C THR A 45 6.77 14.38 35.25
N GLU A 46 7.15 15.01 36.37
CA GLU A 46 6.26 15.36 37.49
C GLU A 46 5.10 16.26 37.04
N LYS A 47 5.37 17.15 36.08
CA LYS A 47 4.38 18.05 35.46
C LYS A 47 3.21 17.33 34.78
N TYR A 48 3.37 16.06 34.41
CA TYR A 48 2.32 15.25 33.78
C TYR A 48 1.52 14.41 34.77
N ASN A 49 1.89 14.44 36.06
CA ASN A 49 1.27 13.68 37.15
C ASN A 49 1.04 12.19 36.78
N PRO A 50 2.10 11.45 36.39
CA PRO A 50 1.98 10.06 35.97
C PRO A 50 1.48 9.15 37.10
N THR A 51 0.48 8.33 36.81
CA THR A 51 -0.08 7.34 37.73
C THR A 51 -0.20 5.98 37.06
N PHE A 52 0.05 4.91 37.82
CA PHE A 52 -0.15 3.56 37.30
C PHE A 52 -1.63 3.24 37.13
N ARG A 53 -1.97 2.71 35.95
CA ARG A 53 -3.25 2.07 35.65
C ARG A 53 -2.99 0.65 35.22
N TYR A 54 -3.90 -0.25 35.58
CA TYR A 54 -3.77 -1.68 35.31
C TYR A 54 -4.84 -2.04 34.28
N PRO A 55 -4.46 -2.22 33.00
CA PRO A 55 -5.38 -2.60 31.95
C PRO A 55 -6.11 -3.89 32.29
N VAL A 56 -7.44 -3.89 32.17
CA VAL A 56 -8.23 -5.11 32.30
C VAL A 56 -8.54 -5.62 30.90
N GLN A 57 -8.07 -6.83 30.59
CA GLN A 57 -8.37 -7.47 29.31
C GLN A 57 -9.80 -7.99 29.29
N SER A 58 -10.53 -7.75 28.20
CA SER A 58 -11.88 -8.28 28.04
C SER A 58 -11.87 -9.79 27.81
N PRO A 59 -12.96 -10.52 28.17
CA PRO A 59 -13.08 -11.95 27.86
C PRO A 59 -12.89 -12.26 26.37
N GLY A 60 -13.38 -11.38 25.49
CA GLY A 60 -13.21 -11.50 24.04
C GLY A 60 -11.74 -11.45 23.62
N ASN A 61 -10.96 -10.50 24.16
CA ASN A 61 -9.52 -10.40 23.89
C ASN A 61 -8.77 -11.66 24.31
N LEU A 62 -9.03 -12.12 25.54
CA LEU A 62 -8.41 -13.33 26.10
C LEU A 62 -8.74 -14.60 25.33
N SER A 63 -9.94 -14.66 24.72
CA SER A 63 -10.38 -15.82 23.93
C SER A 63 -9.81 -15.85 22.51
N ASN A 64 -9.40 -14.71 21.95
CA ASN A 64 -8.92 -14.61 20.58
C ASN A 64 -7.40 -14.83 20.49
N MET A 65 -6.62 -13.94 21.11
CA MET A 65 -5.16 -14.08 21.19
C MET A 65 -4.67 -13.46 22.49
N ARG A 66 -4.03 -14.29 23.31
CA ARG A 66 -3.38 -13.81 24.53
C ARG A 66 -2.04 -13.18 24.19
N ASP A 67 -1.94 -11.86 24.36
CA ASP A 67 -0.73 -11.08 24.12
C ASP A 67 0.10 -10.97 25.41
N ILE A 68 1.35 -11.41 25.35
CA ILE A 68 2.31 -11.32 26.46
C ILE A 68 2.53 -9.87 26.88
N SER A 69 2.51 -8.94 25.93
CA SER A 69 2.65 -7.50 26.20
C SER A 69 1.49 -7.01 27.05
N MET A 70 0.26 -7.42 26.71
CA MET A 70 -0.94 -7.09 27.49
C MET A 70 -0.92 -7.75 28.88
N ASP A 71 -0.49 -9.02 28.98
CA ASP A 71 -0.32 -9.70 30.28
C ASP A 71 0.69 -8.97 31.19
N CYS A 72 1.79 -8.49 30.60
CA CYS A 72 2.78 -7.68 31.32
C CYS A 72 2.18 -6.36 31.80
N MET A 73 1.43 -5.67 30.95
CA MET A 73 0.81 -4.39 31.30
C MET A 73 -0.28 -4.54 32.36
N ASP A 74 -1.09 -5.60 32.30
CA ASP A 74 -2.07 -5.97 33.32
C ASP A 74 -1.38 -6.23 34.67
N LYS A 75 -0.30 -7.03 34.66
CA LYS A 75 0.42 -7.40 35.88
C LYS A 75 1.22 -6.26 36.53
N TYR A 76 1.93 -5.48 35.72
CA TYR A 76 2.90 -4.47 36.21
C TYR A 76 2.37 -3.04 36.12
N GLY A 77 1.24 -2.82 35.47
CA GLY A 77 0.66 -1.51 35.25
C GLY A 77 1.34 -0.73 34.12
N VAL A 78 0.64 0.33 33.69
CA VAL A 78 1.07 1.30 32.69
C VAL A 78 1.05 2.68 33.33
N GLY A 79 2.17 3.40 33.23
CA GLY A 79 2.27 4.78 33.68
C GLY A 79 1.48 5.73 32.79
N THR A 80 0.26 6.07 33.21
CA THR A 80 -0.63 6.97 32.47
C THR A 80 -0.46 8.41 32.93
N ILE A 81 -0.52 9.35 31.98
CA ILE A 81 -0.53 10.78 32.28
C ILE A 81 -1.93 11.24 32.72
N ASP A 82 -1.98 12.27 33.55
CA ASP A 82 -3.23 12.96 33.86
C ASP A 82 -3.89 13.44 32.54
N PRO A 83 -5.16 13.07 32.27
CA PRO A 83 -5.84 13.45 31.02
C PRO A 83 -5.84 14.96 30.75
N SER A 84 -5.88 15.79 31.79
CA SER A 84 -5.81 17.26 31.67
C SER A 84 -4.45 17.77 31.18
N LYS A 85 -3.40 16.94 31.29
CA LYS A 85 -2.03 17.22 30.86
C LYS A 85 -1.65 16.57 29.53
N ALA A 86 -2.55 15.79 28.93
CA ALA A 86 -2.27 15.05 27.69
C ALA A 86 -1.76 15.96 26.55
N SER A 87 -2.40 17.12 26.35
CA SER A 87 -1.96 18.07 25.32
C SER A 87 -0.53 18.56 25.58
N GLN A 88 -0.21 18.90 26.83
CA GLN A 88 1.12 19.37 27.22
C GLN A 88 2.19 18.30 27.00
N PHE A 89 1.88 17.04 27.33
CA PHE A 89 2.78 15.91 27.10
C PHE A 89 3.12 15.73 25.62
N TYR A 90 2.10 15.69 24.75
CA TYR A 90 2.34 15.54 23.31
C TYR A 90 3.03 16.75 22.70
N ASP A 91 2.68 17.96 23.14
CA ASP A 91 3.36 19.17 22.69
C ASP A 91 4.85 19.14 23.03
N ASP A 92 5.20 18.77 24.27
CA ASP A 92 6.61 18.71 24.69
C ASP A 92 7.38 17.62 23.93
N LEU A 93 6.78 16.42 23.79
CA LEU A 93 7.38 15.30 23.05
C LEU A 93 7.58 15.65 21.57
N HIS A 94 6.55 16.16 20.89
CA HIS A 94 6.61 16.43 19.45
C HIS A 94 7.40 17.71 19.14
N LYS A 95 7.44 18.71 20.04
CA LYS A 95 8.38 19.85 19.91
C LYS A 95 9.83 19.39 19.98
N TYR A 96 10.14 18.48 20.90
CA TYR A 96 11.47 17.90 20.97
C TYR A 96 11.82 17.15 19.67
N LEU A 97 10.95 16.27 19.18
CA LEU A 97 11.18 15.54 17.93
C LEU A 97 11.35 16.49 16.73
N ALA A 98 10.50 17.51 16.64
CA ALA A 98 10.62 18.55 15.61
C ALA A 98 11.95 19.31 15.72
N SER A 99 12.43 19.62 16.94
CA SER A 99 13.74 20.24 17.17
C SER A 99 14.94 19.36 16.76
N GLN A 100 14.70 18.05 16.54
CA GLN A 100 15.69 17.10 16.05
C GLN A 100 15.52 16.83 14.55
N ASP A 101 14.79 17.69 13.84
CA ASP A 101 14.51 17.60 12.40
C ASP A 101 13.77 16.31 11.99
N MET A 102 12.90 15.80 12.87
CA MET A 102 12.03 14.66 12.54
C MET A 102 10.77 15.14 11.81
N ASP A 103 10.45 14.51 10.67
CA ASP A 103 9.33 14.87 9.80
C ASP A 103 7.98 14.26 10.24
N GLY A 104 8.02 13.22 11.07
CA GLY A 104 6.81 12.59 11.57
C GLY A 104 7.04 11.41 12.50
N VAL A 105 5.93 10.83 12.93
CA VAL A 105 5.92 9.74 13.92
C VAL A 105 5.03 8.57 13.52
N LYS A 106 5.46 7.35 13.85
CA LYS A 106 4.60 6.16 13.98
C LYS A 106 4.28 5.99 15.46
N VAL A 107 3.00 5.94 15.82
CA VAL A 107 2.56 5.79 17.22
C VAL A 107 1.98 4.39 17.45
N ASP A 108 2.65 3.56 18.24
CA ASP A 108 2.13 2.24 18.63
C ASP A 108 1.27 2.28 19.89
N VAL A 109 0.67 1.13 20.20
CA VAL A 109 -0.07 0.88 21.45
C VAL A 109 -1.28 1.81 21.57
N GLN A 110 -1.91 2.16 20.45
CA GLN A 110 -3.10 3.01 20.45
C GLN A 110 -4.35 2.27 20.92
N ASN A 111 -4.41 0.95 20.69
CA ASN A 111 -5.50 0.07 21.11
C ASN A 111 -5.67 0.02 22.64
N ILE A 112 -4.61 0.25 23.41
CA ILE A 112 -4.68 0.21 24.87
C ILE A 112 -5.63 1.28 25.45
N LEU A 113 -5.91 2.36 24.70
CA LEU A 113 -6.74 3.46 25.17
C LEU A 113 -8.06 2.98 25.74
N GLU A 114 -8.73 2.04 25.07
CA GLU A 114 -10.00 1.47 25.56
C GLU A 114 -9.90 0.98 27.01
N THR A 115 -8.82 0.29 27.34
CA THR A 115 -8.60 -0.31 28.67
C THR A 115 -8.24 0.73 29.73
N ILE A 116 -7.40 1.72 29.41
CA ILE A 116 -6.89 2.70 30.38
C ILE A 116 -7.78 3.95 30.50
N SER A 117 -8.62 4.22 29.49
CA SER A 117 -9.54 5.37 29.49
C SER A 117 -10.99 4.98 29.80
N THR A 118 -11.22 3.75 30.28
CA THR A 118 -12.55 3.33 30.74
C THR A 118 -13.09 4.33 31.77
N GLY A 119 -14.28 4.88 31.51
CA GLY A 119 -14.92 5.89 32.36
C GLY A 119 -14.56 7.36 32.06
N LEU A 120 -13.63 7.63 31.13
CA LEU A 120 -13.22 9.01 30.81
C LEU A 120 -13.99 9.63 29.63
N GLY A 121 -14.63 8.80 28.78
CA GLY A 121 -15.37 9.26 27.60
C GLY A 121 -14.50 9.90 26.50
N GLY A 122 -14.92 9.80 25.24
CA GLY A 122 -14.25 10.46 24.12
C GLY A 122 -14.29 9.65 22.82
N ARG A 123 -14.42 10.36 21.69
CA ARG A 123 -14.25 9.78 20.35
C ARG A 123 -12.91 10.25 19.79
N LEU A 124 -12.07 9.32 19.35
CA LEU A 124 -10.85 9.66 18.62
C LEU A 124 -11.23 10.10 17.21
N LYS A 125 -10.78 11.29 16.80
CA LYS A 125 -10.85 11.76 15.42
C LYS A 125 -9.42 11.90 14.92
N LYS A 126 -8.94 10.93 14.13
CA LYS A 126 -7.65 11.01 13.44
C LYS A 126 -7.85 10.78 11.95
N LYS A 127 -7.23 11.65 11.13
CA LYS A 127 -6.99 11.40 9.70
C LYS A 127 -5.51 11.07 9.56
N CYS A 128 -5.14 9.80 9.58
CA CYS A 128 -3.76 9.34 9.45
C CYS A 128 -3.71 7.95 8.83
N TYR A 129 -2.50 7.45 8.54
CA TYR A 129 -2.30 6.03 8.29
C TYR A 129 -2.60 5.25 9.58
N TYR A 130 -3.32 4.13 9.46
CA TYR A 130 -3.66 3.27 10.59
C TYR A 130 -3.45 1.82 10.21
N ARG A 131 -2.72 1.08 11.06
CA ARG A 131 -2.38 -0.31 10.79
C ARG A 131 -3.65 -1.16 10.70
N ALA A 132 -3.76 -1.92 9.62
CA ALA A 132 -4.94 -2.72 9.29
C ALA A 132 -4.87 -4.15 9.83
N SER A 133 -3.80 -4.55 10.51
CA SER A 133 -3.57 -5.90 11.02
C SER A 133 -2.62 -5.90 12.21
N ASP A 134 -2.39 -7.08 12.77
CA ASP A 134 -1.17 -7.35 13.55
C ASP A 134 0.09 -7.27 12.68
N ASP A 135 1.26 -7.41 13.32
CA ASP A 135 2.56 -7.38 12.67
C ASP A 135 2.70 -8.42 11.54
N TYR A 136 3.42 -8.01 10.49
CA TYR A 136 3.93 -8.92 9.49
C TYR A 136 5.04 -9.82 10.08
N TYR A 137 4.82 -11.14 10.04
CA TYR A 137 5.77 -12.15 10.54
C TYR A 137 6.49 -12.88 9.39
N PRO A 138 7.62 -12.37 8.86
CA PRO A 138 8.30 -12.96 7.70
C PRO A 138 8.79 -14.39 7.93
N LYS A 139 9.16 -14.74 9.16
CA LYS A 139 9.71 -16.06 9.49
C LYS A 139 8.65 -17.15 9.60
N ASN A 140 7.37 -16.78 9.65
CA ASN A 140 6.29 -17.74 9.76
C ASN A 140 5.61 -17.91 8.39
N PRO A 141 5.82 -19.04 7.68
CA PRO A 141 5.25 -19.22 6.36
C PRO A 141 3.71 -19.30 6.37
N THR A 142 3.09 -19.71 7.48
CA THR A 142 1.62 -19.84 7.55
C THR A 142 0.90 -18.50 7.62
N THR A 143 1.60 -17.42 8.01
CA THR A 143 0.99 -16.09 8.17
C THR A 143 0.98 -15.28 6.89
N GLN A 144 1.70 -15.67 5.82
CA GLN A 144 1.87 -14.82 4.64
C GLN A 144 0.53 -14.53 3.94
N THR A 145 -0.27 -15.57 3.67
CA THR A 145 -1.60 -15.42 3.06
C THR A 145 -2.62 -14.87 4.05
N LEU A 146 -2.53 -15.25 5.33
CA LEU A 146 -3.41 -14.73 6.40
C LEU A 146 -3.24 -13.23 6.57
N HIS A 147 -2.01 -12.72 6.50
CA HIS A 147 -1.70 -11.28 6.59
C HIS A 147 -2.40 -10.52 5.47
N ILE A 148 -2.28 -10.97 4.21
CA ILE A 148 -2.94 -10.32 3.07
C ILE A 148 -4.46 -10.36 3.20
N ALA A 149 -5.02 -11.49 3.62
CA ALA A 149 -6.46 -11.59 3.88
C ALA A 149 -6.87 -10.59 4.97
N ALA A 150 -6.20 -10.59 6.12
CA ALA A 150 -6.53 -9.70 7.23
C ALA A 150 -6.51 -8.22 6.83
N VAL A 151 -5.42 -7.75 6.19
CA VAL A 151 -5.32 -6.34 5.79
C VAL A 151 -6.36 -5.96 4.72
N ALA A 152 -6.69 -6.86 3.80
CA ALA A 152 -7.70 -6.60 2.77
C ALA A 152 -9.11 -6.52 3.38
N PHE A 153 -9.50 -7.49 4.20
CA PHE A 153 -10.82 -7.51 4.85
C PHE A 153 -10.98 -6.34 5.83
N ASN A 154 -9.97 -6.04 6.64
CA ASN A 154 -10.03 -4.90 7.56
C ASN A 154 -10.06 -3.55 6.82
N SER A 155 -9.54 -3.47 5.59
CA SER A 155 -9.60 -2.27 4.75
C SER A 155 -11.01 -1.93 4.26
N VAL A 156 -11.97 -2.87 4.33
CA VAL A 156 -13.39 -2.59 4.03
C VAL A 156 -13.96 -1.56 5.00
N PHE A 157 -13.65 -1.70 6.29
CA PHE A 157 -14.10 -0.74 7.32
C PHE A 157 -13.11 0.42 7.49
N LEU A 158 -11.82 0.11 7.68
CA LEU A 158 -10.81 1.13 7.96
C LEU A 158 -10.65 2.12 6.81
N GLY A 159 -10.76 1.65 5.57
CA GLY A 159 -10.60 2.46 4.37
C GLY A 159 -11.59 3.61 4.21
N GLU A 160 -12.71 3.59 4.95
CA GLU A 160 -13.71 4.66 4.96
C GLU A 160 -13.31 5.85 5.86
N VAL A 161 -12.37 5.64 6.78
CA VAL A 161 -12.02 6.63 7.82
C VAL A 161 -10.55 7.04 7.77
N VAL A 162 -9.68 6.11 7.39
CA VAL A 162 -8.22 6.23 7.42
C VAL A 162 -7.60 5.59 6.18
N VAL A 163 -6.32 5.88 5.91
CA VAL A 163 -5.58 5.12 4.90
C VAL A 163 -5.06 3.84 5.57
N PRO A 164 -5.52 2.65 5.16
CA PRO A 164 -5.09 1.41 5.80
C PRO A 164 -3.59 1.18 5.53
N ASP A 165 -2.84 0.95 6.60
CA ASP A 165 -1.44 0.54 6.54
C ASP A 165 -1.37 -0.99 6.57
N TRP A 166 -0.88 -1.58 5.49
CA TRP A 166 -0.78 -3.03 5.31
C TRP A 166 0.51 -3.63 5.89
N ASP A 167 1.24 -2.81 6.63
CA ASP A 167 2.52 -3.11 7.27
C ASP A 167 3.68 -3.34 6.29
N MET A 168 4.89 -3.30 6.85
CA MET A 168 6.13 -3.58 6.14
C MET A 168 6.17 -4.95 5.47
N PHE A 169 7.10 -5.13 4.54
CA PHE A 169 7.44 -6.45 3.99
C PHE A 169 8.96 -6.54 3.69
N TYR A 170 9.43 -7.76 3.44
CA TYR A 170 10.80 -8.02 3.00
C TYR A 170 10.80 -8.26 1.49
N SER A 171 11.63 -7.52 0.76
CA SER A 171 11.80 -7.70 -0.69
C SER A 171 12.69 -8.90 -1.00
N LEU A 172 13.60 -9.28 -0.10
CA LEU A 172 14.32 -10.56 -0.18
C LEU A 172 13.64 -11.63 0.66
N HIS A 173 12.54 -12.18 0.12
CA HIS A 173 11.77 -13.23 0.77
C HIS A 173 11.09 -14.13 -0.27
N CYS A 174 10.80 -15.39 0.08
CA CYS A 174 10.12 -16.31 -0.85
C CYS A 174 8.70 -15.86 -1.21
N ALA A 175 8.06 -15.06 -0.35
CA ALA A 175 6.76 -14.44 -0.59
C ALA A 175 6.84 -12.96 -1.02
N ALA A 176 8.04 -12.45 -1.36
CA ALA A 176 8.25 -11.03 -1.60
C ALA A 176 7.39 -10.47 -2.75
N GLU A 177 7.29 -11.18 -3.87
CA GLU A 177 6.47 -10.76 -5.01
C GLU A 177 4.98 -10.75 -4.66
N TYR A 178 4.51 -11.75 -3.91
CA TYR A 178 3.13 -11.83 -3.40
C TYR A 178 2.78 -10.61 -2.53
N HIS A 179 3.66 -10.24 -1.60
CA HIS A 179 3.48 -9.05 -0.77
C HIS A 179 3.60 -7.75 -1.58
N ALA A 180 4.58 -7.65 -2.49
CA ALA A 180 4.79 -6.48 -3.32
C ALA A 180 3.55 -6.17 -4.17
N VAL A 181 3.04 -7.17 -4.89
CA VAL A 181 1.81 -7.07 -5.69
C VAL A 181 0.65 -6.59 -4.82
N ALA A 182 0.46 -7.19 -3.64
CA ALA A 182 -0.61 -6.82 -2.74
C ALA A 182 -0.53 -5.33 -2.31
N ARG A 183 0.67 -4.79 -2.04
CA ARG A 183 0.84 -3.35 -1.73
C ARG A 183 0.63 -2.46 -2.96
N ALA A 184 0.98 -2.92 -4.16
CA ALA A 184 0.77 -2.16 -5.39
C ALA A 184 -0.72 -1.86 -5.64
N VAL A 185 -1.59 -2.84 -5.36
CA VAL A 185 -3.04 -2.73 -5.55
C VAL A 185 -3.80 -2.32 -4.28
N GLY A 186 -3.19 -2.44 -3.11
CA GLY A 186 -3.82 -2.22 -1.81
C GLY A 186 -4.10 -0.76 -1.43
N GLY A 187 -3.61 0.22 -2.20
CA GLY A 187 -3.80 1.65 -1.90
C GLY A 187 -3.08 2.13 -0.63
N CYS A 188 -2.19 1.31 -0.08
CA CYS A 188 -1.49 1.50 1.18
C CYS A 188 -0.06 2.05 0.98
N GLY A 189 0.64 2.29 2.10
CA GLY A 189 2.06 2.63 2.08
C GLY A 189 2.93 1.43 1.66
N VAL A 190 4.11 1.71 1.10
CA VAL A 190 5.12 0.70 0.78
C VAL A 190 6.29 0.87 1.73
N TYR A 191 6.38 -0.01 2.74
CA TYR A 191 7.48 0.00 3.70
C TYR A 191 8.32 -1.27 3.56
N VAL A 192 9.63 -1.10 3.42
CA VAL A 192 10.57 -2.19 3.21
C VAL A 192 11.47 -2.27 4.44
N SER A 193 11.57 -3.46 5.03
CA SER A 193 12.35 -3.68 6.26
C SER A 193 13.43 -4.73 6.09
N ASP A 194 13.90 -4.90 4.85
CA ASP A 194 15.09 -5.67 4.58
C ASP A 194 16.31 -5.11 5.34
N LYS A 195 17.31 -5.97 5.53
CA LYS A 195 18.60 -5.52 6.05
C LYS A 195 19.23 -4.53 5.06
N PRO A 196 19.89 -3.45 5.53
CA PRO A 196 20.60 -2.52 4.65
C PRO A 196 21.54 -3.24 3.68
N GLY A 197 21.45 -2.89 2.40
CA GLY A 197 22.25 -3.51 1.33
C GLY A 197 21.78 -4.91 0.91
N LYS A 198 20.66 -5.42 1.44
CA LYS A 198 20.06 -6.71 1.10
C LYS A 198 18.64 -6.51 0.57
N HIS A 199 18.53 -5.86 -0.58
CA HIS A 199 17.24 -5.57 -1.22
C HIS A 199 17.11 -6.31 -2.56
N ASP A 200 15.89 -6.69 -2.92
CA ASP A 200 15.54 -7.09 -4.28
C ASP A 200 15.09 -5.86 -5.08
N PHE A 201 16.04 -5.20 -5.74
CA PHE A 201 15.73 -4.05 -6.57
C PHE A 201 14.89 -4.40 -7.82
N LYS A 202 14.79 -5.66 -8.23
CA LYS A 202 13.90 -6.06 -9.34
C LYS A 202 12.45 -5.92 -8.89
N ILE A 203 12.12 -6.37 -7.68
CA ILE A 203 10.78 -6.19 -7.10
C ILE A 203 10.52 -4.72 -6.78
N LEU A 204 11.46 -4.03 -6.13
CA LEU A 204 11.24 -2.64 -5.71
C LEU A 204 11.06 -1.68 -6.90
N LYS A 205 11.78 -1.88 -8.01
CA LYS A 205 11.61 -1.09 -9.25
C LYS A 205 10.28 -1.33 -9.96
N ARG A 206 9.49 -2.33 -9.55
CA ARG A 206 8.11 -2.55 -10.02
C ARG A 206 7.06 -1.84 -9.16
N LEU A 207 7.47 -1.29 -8.01
CA LEU A 207 6.62 -0.53 -7.08
C LEU A 207 6.91 0.98 -7.10
N VAL A 208 8.19 1.34 -7.20
CA VAL A 208 8.69 2.71 -7.02
C VAL A 208 9.29 3.23 -8.32
N LEU A 209 8.91 4.45 -8.70
CA LEU A 209 9.51 5.18 -9.83
C LEU A 209 10.90 5.69 -9.47
N ALA A 210 11.72 5.99 -10.48
CA ALA A 210 13.11 6.44 -10.29
C ALA A 210 13.25 7.68 -9.37
N HIS A 211 12.26 8.56 -9.36
CA HIS A 211 12.23 9.76 -8.50
C HIS A 211 11.64 9.51 -7.09
N GLY A 212 11.43 8.25 -6.70
CA GLY A 212 11.01 7.84 -5.37
C GLY A 212 9.51 7.82 -5.12
N SER A 213 8.67 8.30 -6.04
CA SER A 213 7.21 8.17 -5.89
C SER A 213 6.71 6.76 -6.18
N VAL A 214 5.58 6.39 -5.59
CA VAL A 214 4.91 5.11 -5.83
C VAL A 214 3.68 5.30 -6.71
N LEU A 215 3.39 4.31 -7.55
CA LEU A 215 2.14 4.22 -8.30
C LEU A 215 1.05 3.65 -7.39
N ARG A 216 0.74 4.33 -6.29
CA ARG A 216 -0.26 3.87 -5.31
C ARG A 216 -1.67 3.97 -5.89
N ALA A 217 -2.50 2.96 -5.67
CA ALA A 217 -3.93 3.04 -5.98
C ALA A 217 -4.61 4.18 -5.19
N LYS A 218 -5.60 4.83 -5.80
CA LYS A 218 -6.32 5.96 -5.19
C LYS A 218 -7.13 5.54 -3.97
N TYR A 219 -7.75 4.37 -4.04
CA TYR A 219 -8.61 3.80 -3.00
C TYR A 219 -7.96 2.57 -2.38
N PRO A 220 -8.30 2.22 -1.13
CA PRO A 220 -7.83 0.99 -0.49
C PRO A 220 -8.29 -0.26 -1.25
N GLY A 221 -7.40 -1.24 -1.37
CA GLY A 221 -7.75 -2.55 -1.93
C GLY A 221 -8.65 -3.33 -0.97
N ARG A 222 -9.64 -4.04 -1.53
CA ARG A 222 -10.67 -4.77 -0.78
C ARG A 222 -10.98 -6.10 -1.46
N PRO A 223 -11.46 -7.11 -0.72
CA PRO A 223 -12.08 -8.28 -1.33
C PRO A 223 -13.28 -7.88 -2.19
N THR A 224 -13.50 -8.60 -3.28
CA THR A 224 -14.68 -8.42 -4.13
C THR A 224 -15.96 -8.84 -3.39
N ARG A 225 -17.12 -8.29 -3.80
CA ARG A 225 -18.38 -8.47 -3.07
C ARG A 225 -18.82 -9.94 -2.97
N ASP A 226 -18.47 -10.76 -3.95
CA ASP A 226 -18.78 -12.18 -4.02
C ASP A 226 -18.01 -13.01 -2.97
N CYS A 227 -16.85 -12.55 -2.50
CA CYS A 227 -16.06 -13.24 -1.48
C CYS A 227 -16.14 -12.60 -0.08
N LEU A 228 -16.85 -11.48 0.08
CA LEU A 228 -16.88 -10.70 1.33
C LEU A 228 -17.43 -11.47 2.55
N PHE A 229 -18.40 -12.36 2.34
CA PHE A 229 -19.02 -13.18 3.41
C PHE A 229 -18.58 -14.64 3.38
N SER A 230 -17.54 -14.94 2.62
CA SER A 230 -16.95 -16.27 2.57
C SER A 230 -15.63 -16.21 3.32
N ASP A 231 -15.49 -16.98 4.39
CA ASP A 231 -14.26 -17.04 5.16
C ASP A 231 -13.20 -17.81 4.36
N PRO A 232 -12.15 -17.14 3.83
CA PRO A 232 -11.12 -17.81 3.03
C PRO A 232 -10.26 -18.77 3.86
N VAL A 233 -10.35 -18.72 5.19
CA VAL A 233 -9.54 -19.46 6.15
C VAL A 233 -10.34 -20.61 6.78
N MET A 234 -11.57 -20.36 7.25
CA MET A 234 -12.30 -21.28 8.12
C MET A 234 -13.45 -22.04 7.44
N ASP A 235 -14.07 -21.51 6.40
CA ASP A 235 -15.32 -22.07 5.88
C ASP A 235 -15.15 -23.41 5.16
N GLY A 236 -13.92 -23.85 4.88
CA GLY A 236 -13.62 -25.11 4.17
C GLY A 236 -14.12 -25.15 2.71
N LYS A 237 -15.09 -24.29 2.37
CA LYS A 237 -15.42 -23.83 1.02
C LYS A 237 -14.26 -22.96 0.57
N ARG A 238 -13.26 -23.61 -0.01
CA ARG A 238 -12.24 -22.93 -0.80
C ARG A 238 -13.00 -22.01 -1.75
N LEU A 239 -12.75 -20.71 -1.71
CA LEU A 239 -13.36 -19.69 -2.58
C LEU A 239 -13.30 -20.05 -4.08
N LEU A 240 -12.55 -21.08 -4.42
CA LEU A 240 -12.04 -21.42 -5.73
C LEU A 240 -11.83 -22.96 -5.77
N GLN A 241 -12.30 -23.61 -6.85
CA GLN A 241 -12.14 -25.07 -7.01
C GLN A 241 -10.66 -25.43 -7.04
N LYS A 242 -10.23 -26.35 -6.16
CA LYS A 242 -8.88 -26.91 -6.18
C LYS A 242 -8.86 -28.14 -7.07
N ASP A 243 -8.07 -28.10 -8.14
CA ASP A 243 -7.87 -29.28 -8.98
C ASP A 243 -6.80 -30.22 -8.37
N VAL A 244 -6.63 -31.39 -8.99
CA VAL A 244 -5.65 -32.42 -8.56
C VAL A 244 -4.21 -31.87 -8.58
N SER A 245 -3.94 -30.80 -9.34
CA SER A 245 -2.64 -30.13 -9.43
C SER A 245 -2.39 -29.11 -8.30
N GLY A 246 -3.38 -28.88 -7.45
CA GLY A 246 -3.31 -27.93 -6.34
C GLY A 246 -3.48 -26.46 -6.75
N LYS A 247 -3.90 -26.21 -8.00
CA LYS A 247 -4.26 -24.88 -8.47
C LYS A 247 -5.61 -24.47 -7.94
N ILE A 248 -5.74 -23.16 -7.74
CA ILE A 248 -6.89 -22.48 -7.20
C ILE A 248 -7.45 -21.63 -8.35
N SER A 249 -8.66 -21.96 -8.81
CA SER A 249 -9.26 -21.36 -10.00
C SER A 249 -10.41 -20.41 -9.68
N GLY A 250 -10.38 -19.23 -10.30
CA GLY A 250 -11.37 -18.16 -10.11
C GLY A 250 -11.75 -17.45 -11.39
N LYS A 251 -12.69 -16.53 -11.24
CA LYS A 251 -13.10 -15.61 -12.29
C LYS A 251 -12.78 -14.19 -11.87
N VAL A 252 -12.38 -13.37 -12.83
CA VAL A 252 -12.18 -11.94 -12.65
C VAL A 252 -13.16 -11.22 -13.56
N PHE A 253 -13.90 -10.26 -13.00
CA PHE A 253 -14.83 -9.42 -13.74
C PHE A 253 -14.34 -7.96 -13.69
N PRO A 254 -14.30 -7.24 -14.82
CA PRO A 254 -14.09 -5.78 -14.80
C PRO A 254 -15.17 -5.05 -13.97
N ALA A 255 -16.39 -5.59 -13.91
CA ALA A 255 -17.48 -5.08 -13.09
C ALA A 255 -17.18 -5.03 -11.58
N ASP A 256 -16.24 -5.85 -11.09
CA ASP A 256 -15.85 -5.87 -9.67
C ASP A 256 -14.93 -4.71 -9.27
N ILE A 257 -14.43 -3.93 -10.24
CA ILE A 257 -13.58 -2.77 -9.96
C ILE A 257 -14.45 -1.63 -9.45
N GLU A 258 -14.38 -1.40 -8.13
CA GLU A 258 -15.02 -0.25 -7.50
C GLU A 258 -14.54 1.05 -8.15
N TYR A 259 -15.47 1.98 -8.38
CA TYR A 259 -15.21 3.27 -9.01
C TYR A 259 -14.70 3.22 -10.46
N PHE A 260 -14.83 2.08 -11.17
CA PHE A 260 -14.48 2.02 -12.61
C PHE A 260 -15.21 3.09 -13.44
N GLU A 261 -16.44 3.44 -13.05
CA GLU A 261 -17.22 4.50 -13.69
C GLU A 261 -16.62 5.91 -13.55
N GLU A 262 -15.73 6.13 -12.58
CA GLU A 262 -14.99 7.39 -12.48
C GLU A 262 -14.04 7.58 -13.67
N VAL A 263 -13.53 6.49 -14.24
CA VAL A 263 -12.54 6.52 -15.34
C VAL A 263 -13.13 6.18 -16.70
N SER A 264 -14.23 5.42 -16.77
CA SER A 264 -14.89 5.07 -18.04
C SER A 264 -15.50 6.30 -18.74
N ARG A 265 -16.41 7.01 -18.07
CA ARG A 265 -17.11 8.25 -18.49
C ARG A 265 -17.36 8.34 -20.02
N LYS A 266 -17.36 9.57 -20.57
CA LYS A 266 -17.73 9.85 -21.96
C LYS A 266 -16.91 8.99 -22.94
N GLN A 267 -17.55 8.59 -24.03
CA GLN A 267 -16.96 7.86 -25.17
C GLN A 267 -16.51 6.42 -24.88
N TRP A 268 -16.82 5.86 -23.71
CA TRP A 268 -16.59 4.45 -23.42
C TRP A 268 -17.51 3.54 -24.24
N THR A 269 -16.98 2.43 -24.74
CA THR A 269 -17.70 1.47 -25.59
C THR A 269 -18.53 0.45 -24.81
N GLY A 270 -18.34 0.33 -23.49
CA GLY A 270 -18.81 -0.80 -22.69
C GLY A 270 -17.74 -1.89 -22.49
N ASP A 271 -16.66 -1.85 -23.28
CA ASP A 271 -15.57 -2.82 -23.21
C ASP A 271 -14.32 -2.26 -22.53
N CYS A 272 -13.49 -3.17 -22.07
CA CYS A 272 -12.26 -2.92 -21.33
C CYS A 272 -11.09 -3.62 -22.03
N ALA A 273 -9.93 -2.98 -21.97
CA ALA A 273 -8.66 -3.64 -22.23
C ALA A 273 -8.13 -4.20 -20.90
N VAL A 274 -7.80 -5.48 -20.89
CA VAL A 274 -7.27 -6.20 -19.74
C VAL A 274 -5.85 -6.65 -20.07
N PHE A 275 -4.89 -6.23 -19.24
CA PHE A 275 -3.48 -6.59 -19.37
C PHE A 275 -3.04 -7.41 -18.16
N SER A 276 -2.50 -8.61 -18.39
CA SER A 276 -1.87 -9.43 -17.36
C SER A 276 -0.40 -9.05 -17.24
N PHE A 277 0.02 -8.69 -16.04
CA PHE A 277 1.42 -8.37 -15.75
C PHE A 277 2.34 -9.58 -15.97
N ASN A 278 1.92 -10.77 -15.54
CA ASN A 278 2.79 -11.95 -15.59
C ASN A 278 2.97 -12.51 -17.01
N SER A 279 1.89 -12.59 -17.80
CA SER A 279 1.98 -13.13 -19.16
C SER A 279 2.40 -12.06 -20.18
N GLY A 280 2.22 -10.78 -19.87
CA GLY A 280 2.37 -9.68 -20.81
C GLY A 280 1.29 -9.66 -21.90
N SER A 281 0.21 -10.42 -21.75
CA SER A 281 -0.87 -10.49 -22.74
C SER A 281 -1.92 -9.41 -22.52
N LEU A 282 -2.42 -8.83 -23.61
CA LEU A 282 -3.54 -7.90 -23.61
C LEU A 282 -4.72 -8.49 -24.37
N PHE A 283 -5.93 -8.36 -23.82
CA PHE A 283 -7.16 -8.77 -24.49
C PHE A 283 -8.30 -7.79 -24.20
N ARG A 284 -9.33 -7.82 -25.06
CA ARG A 284 -10.57 -7.05 -24.91
C ARG A 284 -11.61 -7.91 -24.21
N LEU A 285 -12.38 -7.30 -23.32
CA LEU A 285 -13.44 -7.97 -22.57
C LEU A 285 -14.58 -6.98 -22.30
N SER A 286 -15.84 -7.39 -22.45
CA SER A 286 -16.96 -6.57 -21.99
C SER A 286 -16.94 -6.41 -20.47
N LYS A 287 -17.51 -5.32 -19.94
CA LYS A 287 -17.54 -5.09 -18.48
C LYS A 287 -18.17 -6.24 -17.69
N GLU A 288 -19.22 -6.83 -18.23
CA GLU A 288 -20.00 -7.89 -17.56
C GLU A 288 -19.47 -9.30 -17.83
N GLU A 289 -18.49 -9.43 -18.74
CA GLU A 289 -17.84 -10.69 -19.02
C GLU A 289 -16.74 -10.98 -17.99
N SER A 290 -16.43 -12.27 -17.81
CA SER A 290 -15.32 -12.72 -16.97
C SER A 290 -14.34 -13.55 -17.75
N PHE A 291 -13.12 -13.62 -17.21
CA PHE A 291 -12.10 -14.57 -17.64
C PHE A 291 -11.63 -15.41 -16.45
N GLY A 292 -11.23 -16.64 -16.74
CA GLY A 292 -10.73 -17.58 -15.74
C GLY A 292 -9.26 -17.32 -15.41
N VAL A 293 -8.91 -17.48 -14.14
CA VAL A 293 -7.54 -17.43 -13.63
C VAL A 293 -7.30 -18.67 -12.78
N ALA A 294 -6.12 -19.29 -12.89
CA ALA A 294 -5.74 -20.45 -12.07
C ALA A 294 -4.32 -20.25 -11.52
N LEU A 295 -4.19 -20.21 -10.19
CA LEU A 295 -2.94 -19.89 -9.49
C LEU A 295 -2.63 -20.95 -8.43
N THR A 296 -1.35 -21.19 -8.16
CA THR A 296 -0.93 -22.01 -7.01
C THR A 296 -0.83 -21.16 -5.73
N ALA A 297 -0.61 -21.79 -4.58
CA ALA A 297 -0.49 -21.08 -3.31
C ALA A 297 0.65 -20.03 -3.36
N MET A 298 0.36 -18.80 -2.90
CA MET A 298 1.24 -17.62 -2.95
C MET A 298 1.67 -17.15 -4.35
N GLN A 299 1.16 -17.78 -5.43
CA GLN A 299 1.25 -17.21 -6.76
C GLN A 299 0.21 -16.08 -6.88
N CYS A 300 0.57 -14.99 -7.55
CA CYS A 300 -0.32 -13.88 -7.83
C CYS A 300 -0.10 -13.39 -9.26
N ASP A 301 -1.12 -12.74 -9.82
CA ASP A 301 -1.03 -11.95 -11.04
C ASP A 301 -1.76 -10.63 -10.82
N VAL A 302 -1.39 -9.60 -11.59
CA VAL A 302 -2.05 -8.30 -11.56
C VAL A 302 -2.63 -8.02 -12.92
N PHE A 303 -3.92 -7.70 -12.92
CA PHE A 303 -4.64 -7.34 -14.11
C PHE A 303 -4.89 -5.83 -14.09
N ALA A 304 -4.25 -5.12 -15.01
CA ALA A 304 -4.60 -3.73 -15.28
C ALA A 304 -5.82 -3.72 -16.21
N VAL A 305 -6.85 -2.98 -15.82
CA VAL A 305 -8.11 -2.88 -16.59
C VAL A 305 -8.36 -1.42 -16.91
N SER A 306 -8.49 -1.12 -18.20
CA SER A 306 -8.66 0.25 -18.71
C SER A 306 -9.85 0.32 -19.66
N PRO A 307 -10.75 1.32 -19.52
CA PRO A 307 -11.92 1.44 -20.38
C PRO A 307 -11.52 1.77 -21.81
N ILE A 308 -12.08 1.04 -22.78
CA ILE A 308 -11.85 1.31 -24.20
C ILE A 308 -12.74 2.48 -24.64
N LYS A 309 -12.11 3.58 -25.05
CA LYS A 309 -12.83 4.79 -25.47
C LYS A 309 -12.67 5.06 -26.95
N VAL A 310 -13.70 5.63 -27.55
CA VAL A 310 -13.71 6.04 -28.96
C VAL A 310 -13.26 7.49 -29.10
N TYR A 311 -12.09 7.67 -29.71
CA TYR A 311 -11.53 8.96 -30.09
C TYR A 311 -11.75 9.24 -31.57
N ASN A 312 -12.02 10.51 -31.90
CA ASN A 312 -12.27 10.96 -33.28
C ASN A 312 -13.28 10.09 -34.05
N LYS A 313 -14.31 9.58 -33.34
CA LYS A 313 -15.39 8.71 -33.87
C LYS A 313 -14.94 7.38 -34.50
N LYS A 314 -13.66 7.02 -34.46
CA LYS A 314 -13.12 5.86 -35.20
C LYS A 314 -12.08 5.04 -34.43
N ILE A 315 -11.27 5.68 -33.59
CA ILE A 315 -10.14 5.03 -32.95
C ILE A 315 -10.56 4.59 -31.56
N GLU A 316 -10.55 3.29 -31.32
CA GLU A 316 -10.71 2.76 -29.96
C GLU A 316 -9.34 2.72 -29.29
N PHE A 317 -9.23 3.26 -28.09
CA PHE A 317 -7.97 3.33 -27.37
C PHE A 317 -8.17 3.21 -25.86
N ALA A 318 -7.26 2.50 -25.20
CA ALA A 318 -7.18 2.42 -23.74
C ALA A 318 -5.71 2.41 -23.31
N ALA A 319 -5.30 3.37 -22.49
CA ALA A 319 -3.95 3.39 -21.93
C ALA A 319 -3.83 2.37 -20.79
N MET A 320 -2.80 1.51 -20.85
CA MET A 320 -2.48 0.55 -19.78
C MET A 320 -1.41 1.10 -18.82
N GLY A 321 -0.66 2.11 -19.25
CA GLY A 321 0.41 2.73 -18.47
C GLY A 321 1.74 1.97 -18.56
N LEU A 322 2.56 2.00 -17.51
CA LEU A 322 3.88 1.36 -17.50
C LEU A 322 3.75 -0.14 -17.21
N MET A 323 3.82 -0.98 -18.25
CA MET A 323 3.63 -2.43 -18.17
C MET A 323 4.69 -3.15 -17.33
N ASN A 324 5.83 -2.52 -17.07
CA ASN A 324 6.86 -3.04 -16.17
C ASN A 324 6.59 -2.75 -14.68
N MET A 325 5.49 -2.07 -14.34
CA MET A 325 5.08 -1.78 -12.97
C MET A 325 3.88 -2.64 -12.56
N TYR A 326 3.80 -3.03 -11.29
CA TYR A 326 2.66 -3.83 -10.80
C TYR A 326 1.34 -3.06 -10.92
N ASN A 327 1.31 -1.78 -10.50
CA ASN A 327 0.18 -0.89 -10.77
C ASN A 327 0.45 -0.04 -12.02
N SER A 328 0.38 -0.66 -13.19
CA SER A 328 0.73 -0.03 -14.47
C SER A 328 -0.10 1.23 -14.75
N GLY A 329 -1.41 1.16 -14.52
CA GLY A 329 -2.37 2.24 -14.78
C GLY A 329 -2.12 3.48 -13.93
N GLY A 330 -1.53 3.33 -12.74
CA GLY A 330 -1.18 4.45 -11.86
C GLY A 330 -0.14 5.44 -12.44
N ALA A 331 0.52 5.06 -13.54
CA ALA A 331 1.42 5.93 -14.29
C ALA A 331 0.69 6.87 -15.26
N VAL A 332 -0.57 6.63 -15.58
CA VAL A 332 -1.36 7.43 -16.51
C VAL A 332 -2.06 8.56 -15.74
N GLU A 333 -1.86 9.81 -16.17
CA GLU A 333 -2.50 10.99 -15.59
C GLU A 333 -3.71 11.43 -16.41
N SER A 334 -3.56 11.53 -17.73
CA SER A 334 -4.66 11.85 -18.65
C SER A 334 -4.45 11.26 -20.04
N VAL A 335 -5.57 11.05 -20.74
CA VAL A 335 -5.59 10.67 -22.15
C VAL A 335 -6.55 11.61 -22.87
N GLU A 336 -6.05 12.29 -23.88
CA GLU A 336 -6.77 13.30 -24.64
C GLU A 336 -6.61 13.03 -26.15
N CYS A 337 -7.58 13.40 -26.99
CA CYS A 337 -7.36 13.44 -28.45
C CYS A 337 -7.44 14.88 -28.93
N ILE A 338 -6.42 15.29 -29.67
CA ILE A 338 -6.41 16.50 -30.47
C ILE A 338 -6.73 16.08 -31.90
N SER A 339 -7.88 16.50 -32.41
CA SER A 339 -8.27 16.31 -33.80
C SER A 339 -8.08 17.61 -34.58
N ASP A 340 -7.42 17.55 -35.73
CA ASP A 340 -7.35 18.67 -36.67
C ASP A 340 -8.52 18.65 -37.68
N SER A 341 -8.70 19.76 -38.38
CA SER A 341 -9.68 19.93 -39.46
C SER A 341 -9.51 18.93 -40.61
N PHE A 342 -8.37 18.22 -40.67
CA PHE A 342 -7.99 17.26 -41.72
C PHE A 342 -8.14 15.79 -41.27
N SER A 343 -8.90 15.53 -40.21
CA SER A 343 -9.20 14.18 -39.68
C SER A 343 -8.01 13.42 -39.07
N ASN A 344 -6.86 14.05 -38.85
CA ASN A 344 -5.80 13.44 -38.05
C ASN A 344 -6.20 13.53 -36.56
N CYS A 345 -6.22 12.40 -35.86
CA CYS A 345 -6.31 12.38 -34.40
C CYS A 345 -4.93 12.07 -33.83
N ARG A 346 -4.49 12.91 -32.90
CA ARG A 346 -3.33 12.65 -32.05
C ARG A 346 -3.85 12.32 -30.66
N ILE A 347 -3.54 11.12 -30.18
CA ILE A 347 -3.82 10.73 -28.80
C ILE A 347 -2.65 11.17 -27.93
N LEU A 348 -2.90 12.15 -27.05
CA LEU A 348 -1.94 12.64 -26.08
C LEU A 348 -2.13 11.88 -24.78
N ASN A 349 -1.07 11.17 -24.35
CA ASN A 349 -1.03 10.49 -23.06
C ASN A 349 -0.10 11.27 -22.14
N LYS A 350 -0.63 11.80 -21.05
CA LYS A 350 0.16 12.38 -19.98
C LYS A 350 0.36 11.33 -18.89
N GLY A 351 1.56 11.22 -18.37
CA GLY A 351 1.90 10.23 -17.35
C GLY A 351 3.24 10.51 -16.70
N ARG A 352 3.66 9.61 -15.82
CA ARG A 352 4.88 9.74 -15.02
C ARG A 352 5.69 8.45 -14.99
N GLY A 353 7.02 8.60 -14.98
CA GLY A 353 7.97 7.49 -14.96
C GLY A 353 8.42 7.05 -16.35
N GLY A 354 9.54 6.31 -16.40
CA GLY A 354 10.07 5.70 -17.61
C GLY A 354 9.93 4.18 -17.59
N GLY A 355 9.96 3.56 -18.77
CA GLY A 355 9.76 2.12 -18.93
C GLY A 355 8.99 1.76 -20.19
N SER A 356 8.32 0.60 -20.17
CA SER A 356 7.54 0.12 -21.30
C SER A 356 6.09 0.58 -21.16
N PHE A 357 5.69 1.61 -21.90
CA PHE A 357 4.31 2.04 -21.96
C PHE A 357 3.49 1.13 -22.88
N GLY A 358 2.31 0.73 -22.42
CA GLY A 358 1.36 -0.09 -23.17
C GLY A 358 0.01 0.60 -23.35
N ALA A 359 -0.64 0.32 -24.47
CA ALA A 359 -2.03 0.71 -24.73
C ALA A 359 -2.73 -0.28 -25.66
N TYR A 360 -4.04 -0.47 -25.48
CA TYR A 360 -4.88 -1.02 -26.54
C TYR A 360 -5.12 0.06 -27.60
N SER A 361 -4.99 -0.30 -28.88
CA SER A 361 -5.41 0.56 -29.98
C SER A 361 -6.00 -0.27 -31.12
N SER A 362 -7.19 0.10 -31.60
CA SER A 362 -7.81 -0.61 -32.74
C SER A 362 -7.00 -0.51 -34.03
N THR A 363 -6.17 0.54 -34.15
CA THR A 363 -5.41 0.89 -35.35
C THR A 363 -3.93 1.13 -35.04
N LYS A 364 -3.03 0.68 -35.91
CA LYS A 364 -1.59 0.98 -35.78
C LYS A 364 -1.36 2.50 -35.92
N PRO A 365 -0.65 3.16 -34.98
CA PRO A 365 -0.30 4.57 -35.14
C PRO A 365 0.68 4.76 -36.31
N LYS A 366 0.57 5.91 -36.99
CA LYS A 366 1.51 6.29 -38.06
C LYS A 366 2.90 6.64 -37.51
N SER A 367 2.94 7.22 -36.31
CA SER A 367 4.14 7.69 -35.62
C SER A 367 3.86 7.82 -34.13
N CYS A 368 4.87 7.63 -33.28
CA CYS A 368 4.78 7.81 -31.84
C CYS A 368 5.88 8.77 -31.39
N PHE A 369 5.55 9.66 -30.45
CA PHE A 369 6.50 10.62 -29.91
C PHE A 369 6.49 10.56 -28.38
N VAL A 370 7.67 10.66 -27.78
CA VAL A 370 7.85 10.85 -26.34
C VAL A 370 8.58 12.17 -26.15
N ASN A 371 7.95 13.14 -25.48
CA ASN A 371 8.50 14.50 -25.29
C ASN A 371 9.04 15.14 -26.58
N SER A 372 8.28 15.01 -27.67
CA SER A 372 8.62 15.52 -29.02
C SER A 372 9.74 14.78 -29.75
N ASN A 373 10.37 13.77 -29.14
CA ASN A 373 11.30 12.87 -29.82
C ASN A 373 10.53 11.72 -30.45
N ASN A 374 10.84 11.40 -31.70
CA ASN A 374 10.25 10.25 -32.39
C ASN A 374 10.81 8.97 -31.78
N GLU A 375 9.92 8.08 -31.34
CA GLU A 375 10.29 6.83 -30.70
C GLU A 375 9.70 5.65 -31.47
N ASP A 376 10.47 4.57 -31.56
CA ASP A 376 10.00 3.35 -32.18
C ASP A 376 8.86 2.75 -31.37
N SER A 377 7.78 2.41 -32.08
CA SER A 377 6.61 1.75 -31.50
C SER A 377 6.45 0.35 -32.06
N LYS A 378 6.08 -0.58 -31.18
CA LYS A 378 5.71 -1.95 -31.55
C LYS A 378 4.19 -2.06 -31.50
N PHE A 379 3.59 -2.68 -32.50
CA PHE A 379 2.15 -2.90 -32.56
C PHE A 379 1.86 -4.35 -32.90
N SER A 380 1.15 -5.06 -32.03
CA SER A 380 0.61 -6.41 -32.29
C SER A 380 -0.79 -6.27 -32.90
N PRO A 381 -1.01 -6.61 -34.18
CA PRO A 381 -2.34 -6.54 -34.78
C PRO A 381 -3.33 -7.54 -34.19
N GLN A 382 -2.82 -8.68 -33.70
CA GLN A 382 -3.60 -9.74 -33.08
C GLN A 382 -4.16 -9.29 -31.73
N ASP A 383 -3.30 -8.79 -30.85
CA ASP A 383 -3.68 -8.40 -29.49
C ASP A 383 -4.12 -6.93 -29.40
N LYS A 384 -3.98 -6.18 -30.49
CA LYS A 384 -4.18 -4.72 -30.54
C LYS A 384 -3.33 -3.95 -29.53
N LEU A 385 -2.20 -4.53 -29.13
CA LEU A 385 -1.27 -3.95 -28.16
C LEU A 385 -0.27 -3.03 -28.87
N LEU A 386 -0.31 -1.76 -28.50
CA LEU A 386 0.71 -0.76 -28.80
C LEU A 386 1.69 -0.67 -27.63
N THR A 387 2.99 -0.76 -27.93
CA THR A 387 4.07 -0.61 -26.95
C THR A 387 5.05 0.47 -27.39
N VAL A 388 5.39 1.37 -26.48
CA VAL A 388 6.37 2.44 -26.68
C VAL A 388 7.34 2.46 -25.50
N THR A 389 8.63 2.59 -25.77
CA THR A 389 9.64 2.73 -24.70
C THR A 389 9.77 4.20 -24.30
N ILE A 390 9.54 4.49 -23.03
CA ILE A 390 9.73 5.82 -22.43
C ILE A 390 11.12 5.84 -21.77
N PRO A 391 12.02 6.75 -22.17
CA PRO A 391 13.36 6.86 -21.57
C PRO A 391 13.31 7.10 -20.05
N SER A 392 14.26 6.51 -19.32
CA SER A 392 14.29 6.55 -17.85
C SER A 392 14.53 7.95 -17.26
N ASN A 393 15.15 8.85 -18.03
CA ASN A 393 15.48 10.23 -17.64
C ASN A 393 14.43 11.25 -18.09
N THR A 394 13.23 10.79 -18.43
CA THR A 394 12.11 11.65 -18.78
C THR A 394 11.63 12.35 -17.50
N SER A 395 12.24 13.47 -17.14
CA SER A 395 11.67 14.42 -16.19
C SER A 395 10.42 15.04 -16.81
N LEU A 396 9.35 15.15 -16.03
CA LEU A 396 8.13 15.89 -16.39
C LEU A 396 8.45 17.34 -16.76
#